data_AF-A0A951G738-F1
#
_entry.id   AF-A0A951G738-F1
#
_cell.length_a   1.000
_cell.length_b   1.000
_cell.length_c   1.000
_cell.angle_alpha   90.00
_cell.angle_beta   90.00
_cell.angle_gamma   90.00
#
_symmetry.space_group_name_H-M   'P 1'
#
loop_
_entity.id
_entity.type
_entity.pdbx_description
1 polymer ?
#
loop_
_entity_poly.entity_id
_entity_poly.type
_entity_poly.pdbx_seq_one_letter_code
_entity_poly.pdbx_strand_id
1 'polypeptide(L)'
;MRGPGPDRLDIRVDAGELQAWTLENLNSYWSRWVERARRPGPRTVPSLQRRYAAWGVLGVSRLHYTLATGEIAGKVQAGEYARDTFDGEWHPLIDDALAFWRGDPPVSLYRRHPTRRIPAAAEFVADVIEDQAGLTARSV
;
A
#
# COMPACT_ATOMS: atom_id res chain seq x y z
N MET A 1 21.48 -15.07 -15.74
CA MET A 1 20.28 -14.81 -16.57
C MET A 1 20.51 -15.38 -17.96
N ARG A 2 19.46 -15.80 -18.69
CA ARG A 2 19.52 -16.30 -20.09
C ARG A 2 18.39 -15.65 -20.89
N GLY A 3 18.55 -15.55 -22.22
CA GLY A 3 17.57 -14.95 -23.14
C GLY A 3 17.96 -13.54 -23.61
N PRO A 4 17.24 -12.98 -24.59
CA PRO A 4 17.43 -11.61 -25.05
C PRO A 4 17.08 -10.60 -23.95
N GLY A 5 17.68 -9.41 -24.01
CA GLY A 5 17.37 -8.32 -23.09
C GLY A 5 15.89 -7.90 -23.19
N PRO A 6 15.30 -7.34 -22.11
CA PRO A 6 13.89 -6.92 -22.11
C PRO A 6 13.55 -5.91 -23.20
N ASP A 7 14.51 -5.08 -23.59
CA ASP A 7 14.45 -4.11 -24.70
C ASP A 7 14.19 -4.76 -26.07
N ARG A 8 14.48 -6.06 -26.20
CA ARG A 8 14.28 -6.84 -27.42
C ARG A 8 13.00 -7.65 -27.41
N LEU A 9 12.26 -7.62 -26.30
CA LEU A 9 10.92 -8.19 -26.22
C LEU A 9 9.97 -7.08 -26.63
N ASP A 10 9.22 -7.28 -27.72
CA ASP A 10 8.17 -6.34 -28.17
C ASP A 10 6.96 -6.40 -27.22
N ILE A 11 7.17 -5.95 -25.98
CA ILE A 11 6.17 -5.93 -24.93
C ILE A 11 5.46 -4.58 -25.00
N ARG A 12 4.18 -4.62 -25.35
CA ARG A 12 3.30 -3.45 -25.31
C ARG A 12 3.25 -2.88 -23.90
N VAL A 13 3.52 -1.58 -23.77
CA VAL A 13 3.35 -0.80 -22.54
C VAL A 13 2.38 0.35 -22.82
N ASP A 14 1.30 0.43 -22.07
CA ASP A 14 0.23 1.41 -22.25
C ASP A 14 -0.10 2.05 -20.89
N ALA A 15 0.13 3.37 -20.79
CA ALA A 15 -0.07 4.11 -19.55
C ALA A 15 -1.55 4.19 -19.15
N GLY A 16 -2.46 4.27 -20.13
CA GLY A 16 -3.90 4.29 -19.87
C GLY A 16 -4.40 2.94 -19.36
N GLU A 17 -3.91 1.85 -19.94
CA GLU A 17 -4.20 0.49 -19.44
C GLU A 17 -3.65 0.28 -18.02
N LEU A 18 -2.41 0.74 -17.74
CA LEU A 18 -1.82 0.66 -16.40
C LEU A 18 -2.66 1.45 -15.38
N GLN A 19 -3.09 2.66 -15.74
CA GLN A 19 -3.93 3.48 -14.87
C GLN A 19 -5.28 2.79 -14.59
N ALA A 20 -5.97 2.34 -15.64
CA ALA A 20 -7.26 1.65 -15.51
C ALA A 20 -7.14 0.37 -14.67
N TRP A 21 -6.10 -0.43 -14.89
CA TRP A 21 -5.84 -1.64 -14.11
C TRP A 21 -5.57 -1.31 -12.64
N THR A 22 -4.80 -0.25 -12.36
CA THR A 22 -4.47 0.17 -11.00
C THR A 22 -5.69 0.62 -10.22
N LEU A 23 -6.59 1.38 -10.89
CA LEU A 23 -7.89 1.77 -10.35
C LEU A 23 -8.75 0.56 -10.00
N GLU A 24 -8.90 -0.38 -10.93
CA GLU A 24 -9.65 -1.61 -10.70
C GLU A 24 -9.04 -2.44 -9.56
N ASN A 25 -7.71 -2.46 -9.45
CA ASN A 25 -7.02 -3.19 -8.39
C ASN A 25 -7.34 -2.62 -6.99
N LEU A 26 -7.31 -1.29 -6.83
CA LEU A 26 -7.71 -0.62 -5.59
C LEU A 26 -9.18 -0.88 -5.24
N ASN A 27 -10.06 -0.69 -6.21
CA ASN A 27 -11.51 -0.78 -6.01
C ASN A 27 -12.03 -2.23 -5.85
N SER A 28 -11.25 -3.25 -6.25
CA SER A 28 -11.68 -4.65 -6.14
C SER A 28 -10.83 -5.48 -5.16
N TYR A 29 -9.52 -5.56 -5.35
CA TYR A 29 -8.67 -6.44 -4.56
C TYR A 29 -8.45 -5.86 -3.16
N TRP A 30 -8.14 -4.57 -3.09
CA TRP A 30 -7.85 -3.87 -1.83
C TRP A 30 -9.09 -3.57 -1.01
N SER A 31 -10.21 -3.21 -1.64
CA SER A 31 -11.50 -3.10 -0.95
C SER A 31 -11.90 -4.42 -0.25
N ARG A 32 -11.80 -5.56 -0.95
CA ARG A 32 -12.02 -6.89 -0.35
C ARG A 32 -10.99 -7.24 0.73
N TRP A 33 -9.76 -6.73 0.61
CA TRP A 33 -8.76 -6.89 1.66
C TRP A 33 -9.16 -6.13 2.93
N VAL A 34 -9.65 -4.90 2.82
CA VAL A 34 -10.17 -4.10 3.95
C VAL A 34 -11.30 -4.84 4.65
N GLU A 35 -12.27 -5.36 3.90
CA GLU A 35 -13.38 -6.15 4.46
C GLU A 35 -12.89 -7.33 5.30
N ARG A 36 -11.88 -8.07 4.80
CA ARG A 36 -11.30 -9.20 5.53
C ARG A 36 -10.51 -8.74 6.75
N ALA A 37 -9.77 -7.65 6.65
CA ALA A 37 -8.99 -7.09 7.76
C ALA A 37 -9.89 -6.65 8.93
N ARG A 38 -11.09 -6.11 8.63
CA ARG A 38 -12.09 -5.69 9.62
C ARG A 38 -12.80 -6.86 10.31
N ARG A 39 -12.87 -8.04 9.70
CA ARG A 39 -13.53 -9.22 10.32
C ARG A 39 -12.79 -9.68 11.59
N PRO A 40 -13.51 -10.06 12.66
CA PRO A 40 -12.91 -10.75 13.80
C PRO A 40 -12.31 -12.09 13.36
N GLY A 41 -11.13 -12.42 13.83
CA GLY A 41 -10.48 -13.71 13.54
C GLY A 41 -9.32 -13.97 14.49
N PRO A 42 -8.79 -15.21 14.54
CA PRO A 42 -7.66 -15.55 15.38
C PRO A 42 -6.40 -14.81 14.89
N ARG A 43 -6.15 -13.61 15.42
CA ARG A 43 -4.96 -12.81 15.11
C ARG A 43 -3.79 -13.23 16.01
N THR A 44 -3.45 -14.52 16.01
CA THR A 44 -2.70 -15.16 17.10
C THR A 44 -1.20 -14.86 17.14
N VAL A 45 -0.63 -14.20 16.12
CA VAL A 45 0.83 -13.92 16.06
C VAL A 45 1.11 -12.46 15.67
N PRO A 46 1.72 -11.65 16.55
CA PRO A 46 2.04 -10.24 16.28
C PRO A 46 2.93 -10.00 15.04
N SER A 47 3.90 -10.89 14.77
CA SER A 47 4.78 -10.77 13.60
C SER A 47 4.03 -10.96 12.27
N LEU A 48 3.02 -11.85 12.24
CA LEU A 48 2.15 -12.02 11.09
C LEU A 48 1.25 -10.79 10.89
N GLN A 49 0.74 -10.21 11.98
CA GLN A 49 -0.02 -8.96 11.91
C GLN A 49 0.82 -7.81 11.35
N ARG A 50 2.09 -7.69 11.78
CA ARG A 50 3.01 -6.65 11.27
C ARG A 50 3.29 -6.84 9.77
N ARG A 51 3.59 -8.07 9.34
CA ARG A 51 3.79 -8.38 7.92
C ARG A 51 2.55 -8.04 7.10
N TYR A 52 1.36 -8.42 7.57
CA TYR A 52 0.10 -8.20 6.86
C TYR A 52 -0.25 -6.72 6.76
N ALA A 53 -0.09 -5.95 7.85
CA ALA A 53 -0.27 -4.50 7.85
C ALA A 53 0.73 -3.80 6.92
N ALA A 54 2.02 -4.15 6.99
CA ALA A 54 3.03 -3.56 6.12
C ALA A 54 2.80 -3.87 4.64
N TRP A 55 2.33 -5.08 4.33
CA TRP A 55 1.93 -5.46 2.98
C TRP A 55 0.74 -4.62 2.48
N GLY A 56 -0.23 -4.34 3.36
CA GLY A 56 -1.37 -3.48 3.04
C GLY A 56 -0.96 -2.04 2.77
N VAL A 57 -0.30 -1.42 3.74
CA VAL A 57 0.16 -0.03 3.69
C VAL A 57 1.03 0.21 2.46
N LEU A 58 2.16 -0.52 2.32
CA LEU A 58 3.07 -0.30 1.19
C LEU A 58 2.49 -0.79 -0.15
N GLY A 59 1.50 -1.68 -0.12
CA GLY A 59 0.81 -2.17 -1.31
C GLY A 59 -0.01 -1.06 -1.96
N VAL A 60 -0.93 -0.46 -1.21
CA VAL A 60 -1.80 0.60 -1.73
C VAL A 60 -1.07 1.91 -1.98
N SER A 61 -0.05 2.24 -1.17
CA SER A 61 0.77 3.43 -1.42
C SER A 61 1.49 3.36 -2.78
N ARG A 62 1.90 2.17 -3.23
CA ARG A 62 2.49 2.00 -4.57
C ARG A 62 1.47 2.26 -5.68
N LEU A 63 0.25 1.77 -5.52
CA LEU A 63 -0.81 1.96 -6.50
C LEU A 63 -1.23 3.43 -6.58
N HIS A 64 -1.38 4.07 -5.43
CA HIS A 64 -1.66 5.50 -5.35
C HIS A 64 -0.54 6.34 -5.97
N TYR A 65 0.73 6.03 -5.69
CA TYR A 65 1.88 6.65 -6.36
C TYR A 65 1.82 6.50 -7.88
N THR A 66 1.53 5.29 -8.39
CA THR A 66 1.39 5.05 -9.83
C THR A 66 0.29 5.91 -10.45
N LEU A 67 -0.85 6.05 -9.77
CA LEU A 67 -1.94 6.90 -10.26
C LEU A 67 -1.59 8.39 -10.23
N ALA A 68 -0.85 8.84 -9.23
CA ALA A 68 -0.47 10.24 -9.07
C ALA A 68 0.66 10.68 -10.02
N THR A 69 1.58 9.78 -10.35
CA THR A 69 2.83 10.13 -11.07
C THR A 69 2.98 9.47 -12.44
N GLY A 70 2.27 8.37 -12.68
CA GLY A 70 2.50 7.50 -13.84
C GLY A 70 3.71 6.56 -13.70
N GLU A 71 4.47 6.65 -12.61
CA GLU A 71 5.67 5.84 -12.37
C GLU A 71 5.41 4.66 -11.42
N ILE A 72 6.29 3.65 -11.42
CA ILE A 72 6.18 2.50 -10.52
C ILE A 72 7.18 2.62 -9.37
N ALA A 73 6.67 2.83 -8.15
CA ALA A 73 7.52 2.91 -6.97
C ALA A 73 7.98 1.55 -6.43
N GLY A 74 9.18 1.55 -5.84
CA GLY A 74 9.62 0.53 -4.89
C GLY A 74 8.88 0.63 -3.54
N LYS A 75 9.06 -0.33 -2.64
CA LYS A 75 8.35 -0.33 -1.34
C LYS A 75 8.77 0.80 -0.40
N VAL A 76 10.06 1.11 -0.34
CA VAL A 76 10.57 2.22 0.50
C VAL A 76 10.06 3.55 -0.03
N GLN A 77 10.26 3.81 -1.33
CA GLN A 77 9.77 4.99 -2.02
C GLN A 77 8.27 5.20 -1.84
N ALA A 78 7.46 4.14 -1.93
CA ALA A 78 6.02 4.26 -1.73
C ALA A 78 5.64 4.58 -0.28
N GLY A 79 6.38 4.07 0.71
CA GLY A 79 6.15 4.44 2.11
C GLY A 79 6.57 5.87 2.41
N GLU A 80 7.67 6.35 1.82
CA GLU A 80 8.11 7.75 1.93
C GLU A 80 7.09 8.69 1.26
N TYR A 81 6.69 8.36 0.03
CA TYR A 81 5.60 9.05 -0.66
C TYR A 81 4.32 9.13 0.18
N ALA A 82 3.89 8.01 0.77
CA ALA A 82 2.67 7.99 1.58
C ALA A 82 2.80 8.87 2.83
N ARG A 83 3.99 8.90 3.44
CA ARG A 83 4.27 9.77 4.58
C ARG A 83 4.19 11.25 4.20
N ASP A 84 4.56 11.62 2.98
CA ASP A 84 4.49 13.01 2.52
C ASP A 84 3.09 13.41 2.02
N THR A 85 2.26 12.43 1.67
CA THR A 85 0.97 12.63 0.99
C THR A 85 -0.24 12.56 1.92
N PHE A 86 -0.24 11.61 2.86
CA PHE A 86 -1.37 11.35 3.74
C PHE A 86 -1.20 12.04 5.10
N ASP A 87 -2.32 12.23 5.81
CA ASP A 87 -2.34 12.96 7.07
C ASP A 87 -1.40 12.37 8.14
N GLY A 88 -0.90 13.26 9.01
CA GLY A 88 0.08 12.95 10.03
C GLY A 88 -0.35 11.87 11.03
N GLU A 89 -1.66 11.60 11.13
CA GLU A 89 -2.20 10.51 11.94
C GLU A 89 -1.76 9.13 11.45
N TRP A 90 -1.48 8.98 10.14
CA TRP A 90 -1.05 7.73 9.53
C TRP A 90 0.45 7.49 9.65
N HIS A 91 1.26 8.51 9.97
CA HIS A 91 2.71 8.39 10.03
C HIS A 91 3.21 7.24 10.91
N PRO A 92 2.68 6.99 12.13
CA PRO A 92 3.14 5.86 12.94
C PRO A 92 2.95 4.51 12.26
N LEU A 93 1.88 4.34 11.47
CA LEU A 93 1.57 3.11 10.75
C LEU A 93 2.51 2.94 9.54
N ILE A 94 2.69 4.02 8.77
CA ILE A 94 3.59 4.06 7.62
C ILE A 94 5.02 3.78 8.05
N ASP A 95 5.45 4.35 9.18
CA ASP A 95 6.77 4.12 9.76
C ASP A 95 6.96 2.68 10.23
N ASP A 96 5.95 2.07 10.85
CA ASP A 96 6.03 0.65 11.25
C ASP A 96 6.16 -0.27 10.03
N ALA A 97 5.52 0.08 8.91
CA ALA A 97 5.60 -0.63 7.65
C ALA A 97 6.97 -0.47 6.97
N LEU A 98 7.52 0.75 6.93
CA LEU A 98 8.87 1.03 6.46
C LEU A 98 9.92 0.30 7.30
N ALA A 99 9.81 0.39 8.63
CA ALA A 99 10.66 -0.34 9.56
C ALA A 99 10.58 -1.86 9.32
N PHE A 100 9.38 -2.40 9.07
CA PHE A 100 9.24 -3.83 8.74
C PHE A 100 10.01 -4.20 7.48
N TRP A 101 9.89 -3.39 6.43
CA TRP A 101 10.54 -3.62 5.16
C TRP A 101 12.08 -3.52 5.25
N ARG A 102 12.58 -2.61 6.10
CA ARG A 102 14.02 -2.42 6.37
C ARG A 102 14.61 -3.47 7.31
N GLY A 103 13.79 -4.28 7.96
CA GLY A 103 14.23 -5.25 8.98
C GLY A 103 14.41 -4.64 10.37
N ASP A 104 13.95 -3.41 10.57
CA ASP A 104 14.05 -2.68 11.81
C ASP A 104 13.01 -3.14 12.85
N PRO A 105 13.27 -2.86 14.15
CA PRO A 105 12.29 -3.08 15.21
C PRO A 105 10.99 -2.31 14.97
N PRO A 106 9.85 -2.80 15.50
CA PRO A 106 8.61 -2.06 15.41
C PRO A 106 8.67 -0.73 16.16
N VAL A 107 7.92 0.25 15.66
CA VAL A 107 7.76 1.56 16.31
C VAL A 107 7.08 1.40 17.66
N SER A 108 7.28 2.35 18.56
CA SER A 108 6.87 2.25 19.97
C SER A 108 5.37 1.97 20.15
N LEU A 109 4.51 2.63 19.37
CA LEU A 109 3.06 2.47 19.40
C LEU A 109 2.64 1.01 19.17
N TYR A 110 3.06 0.43 18.04
CA TYR A 110 2.66 -0.92 17.67
C TYR A 110 3.51 -2.02 18.31
N ARG A 111 4.63 -1.66 18.95
CA ARG A 111 5.32 -2.55 19.89
C ARG A 111 4.48 -2.75 21.15
N ARG A 112 3.93 -1.67 21.72
CA ARG A 112 3.11 -1.70 22.95
C ARG A 112 1.69 -2.19 22.68
N HIS A 113 1.14 -1.88 21.51
CA HIS A 113 -0.24 -2.19 21.14
C HIS A 113 -0.29 -2.92 19.78
N PRO A 114 0.23 -4.15 19.66
CA PRO A 114 0.34 -4.84 18.38
C PRO A 114 -1.01 -5.08 17.70
N THR A 115 -2.06 -5.29 18.49
CA THR A 115 -3.43 -5.52 18.02
C THR A 115 -4.05 -4.33 17.28
N ARG A 116 -3.50 -3.11 17.45
CA ARG A 116 -3.96 -1.90 16.74
C ARG A 116 -3.52 -1.86 15.28
N ARG A 117 -2.57 -2.70 14.84
CA ARG A 117 -2.04 -2.66 13.46
C ARG A 117 -3.10 -2.94 12.40
N ILE A 118 -3.86 -4.03 12.56
CA ILE A 118 -4.77 -4.49 11.52
C ILE A 118 -5.95 -3.52 11.34
N PRO A 119 -6.61 -3.02 12.41
CA PRO A 119 -7.61 -1.98 12.27
C PRO A 119 -7.07 -0.71 11.61
N ALA A 120 -5.92 -0.20 12.07
CA ALA A 120 -5.32 1.01 11.50
C ALA A 120 -4.95 0.82 10.02
N ALA A 121 -4.40 -0.34 9.64
CA ALA A 121 -4.11 -0.65 8.25
C ALA A 121 -5.37 -0.77 7.38
N ALA A 122 -6.47 -1.28 7.92
CA ALA A 122 -7.74 -1.34 7.21
C ALA A 122 -8.35 0.06 6.99
N GLU A 123 -8.17 0.97 7.94
CA GLU A 123 -8.62 2.35 7.83
C GLU A 123 -7.76 3.14 6.85
N PHE A 124 -6.43 3.08 6.98
CA PHE A 124 -5.51 3.70 6.02
C PHE A 124 -5.74 3.21 4.58
N VAL A 125 -5.91 1.90 4.38
CA VAL A 125 -6.17 1.36 3.04
C VAL A 125 -7.51 1.86 2.48
N ALA A 126 -8.52 2.04 3.32
CA ALA A 126 -9.79 2.64 2.87
C ALA A 126 -9.61 4.12 2.49
N ASP A 127 -8.89 4.88 3.31
CA ASP A 127 -8.58 6.30 3.05
C ASP A 127 -7.83 6.48 1.72
N VAL A 128 -6.85 5.62 1.42
CA VAL A 128 -6.13 5.63 0.13
C VAL A 128 -7.07 5.35 -1.06
N ILE A 129 -8.05 4.46 -0.90
CA ILE A 129 -9.05 4.17 -1.95
C ILE A 129 -9.97 5.38 -2.15
N GLU A 130 -10.36 6.06 -1.07
CA GLU A 130 -11.21 7.26 -1.11
C GLU A 130 -10.48 8.47 -1.73
N ASP A 131 -9.24 8.75 -1.32
CA ASP A 131 -8.44 9.84 -1.89
C ASP A 131 -8.15 9.61 -3.39
N GLN A 132 -7.92 8.36 -3.80
CA GLN A 132 -7.81 8.00 -5.21
C GLN A 132 -9.04 8.48 -6.00
N ALA A 133 -10.25 8.25 -5.49
CA ALA A 133 -11.47 8.67 -6.18
C ALA A 133 -11.50 10.19 -6.39
N GLY A 134 -11.00 10.94 -5.40
CA GLY A 134 -10.78 12.39 -5.49
C GLY A 134 -9.74 12.79 -6.55
N LEU A 135 -8.64 12.06 -6.70
CA LEU A 135 -7.64 12.30 -7.76
C LEU A 135 -8.26 12.14 -9.16
N THR A 136 -9.03 11.09 -9.39
CA THR A 136 -9.70 10.87 -10.69
C THR A 136 -10.72 11.96 -11.02
N ALA A 137 -11.46 12.46 -10.04
CA ALA A 137 -12.46 13.51 -10.25
C ALA A 137 -11.84 14.88 -10.62
N ARG A 138 -10.56 15.11 -10.30
CA ARG A 138 -9.83 16.36 -10.61
C ARG A 138 -9.15 16.35 -11.98
N SER A 139 -9.03 15.17 -12.60
CA SER A 139 -8.32 14.97 -13.87
C SER A 139 -9.25 14.89 -15.10
N VAL A 140 -10.56 15.08 -14.90
CA VAL A 140 -11.63 15.10 -15.92
C VAL A 140 -12.20 16.51 -16.00
#